data_AF-A0A9X2VZ42-F1
#
_entry.id   AF-A0A9X2VZ42-F1
#
_cell.length_a   1.000
_cell.length_b   1.000
_cell.length_c   1.000
_cell.angle_alpha   90.00
_cell.angle_beta   90.00
_cell.angle_gamma   90.00
#
_symmetry.space_group_name_H-M   'P 1'
#
loop_
_entity.id
_entity.type
_entity.pdbx_description
1 polymer ?
#
loop_
_entity_poly.entity_id
_entity_poly.type
_entity_poly.pdbx_seq_one_letter_code
_entity_poly.pdbx_strand_id
1 'polypeptide(L)'
;MSALMILGMHRSFTSLTAHWLMKCGLDIGADLLPGSQGNDDGHFEDLQFLALHEEILRENGLPEDGLRFVHDRAFLFDRFAAITVSPRARRQAIALAATRPPQFGWKDPRTCLFLPLWREVLRQATSLVVVRHFDEVVRSLDRRDRALVKQNANLRDRFRSWRDGRYRSHDAFLGAWVHYNRCLLDHIRLGETFVVTDLVGQADAAIRWLRGRGFALDPVPITTVARPTPPPDPDRLSYRYDGKLLAEARALFGDLAAVAGATSAQE
;
A
#
# COMPACT_ATOMS: atom_id res chain seq x y z
N MET A 1 13.87 -7.35 -18.65
CA MET A 1 12.53 -6.85 -18.32
C MET A 1 12.64 -6.10 -17.00
N SER A 2 12.20 -4.84 -16.95
CA SER A 2 12.32 -3.98 -15.76
C SER A 2 10.93 -3.73 -15.20
N ALA A 3 10.66 -4.24 -14.00
CA ALA A 3 9.36 -4.15 -13.36
C ALA A 3 9.45 -3.24 -12.14
N LEU A 4 8.56 -2.26 -12.02
CA LEU A 4 8.46 -1.39 -10.85
C LEU A 4 7.24 -1.75 -9.99
N MET A 5 7.52 -2.21 -8.77
CA MET A 5 6.50 -2.37 -7.72
C MET A 5 6.28 -1.05 -7.02
N ILE A 6 5.08 -0.47 -7.17
CA ILE A 6 4.66 0.71 -6.39
C ILE A 6 3.95 0.22 -5.15
N LEU A 7 4.69 0.22 -4.04
CA LEU A 7 4.33 -0.44 -2.80
C LEU A 7 3.90 0.58 -1.74
N GLY A 8 2.97 0.17 -0.89
CA GLY A 8 2.52 0.97 0.24
C GLY A 8 1.14 0.52 0.71
N MET A 9 0.91 0.64 2.01
CA MET A 9 -0.39 0.35 2.62
C MET A 9 -1.50 1.21 1.97
N HIS A 10 -2.74 0.73 2.04
CA HIS A 10 -3.91 1.50 1.65
C HIS A 10 -3.87 2.91 2.26
N ARG A 11 -4.23 3.92 1.46
CA ARG A 11 -4.24 5.34 1.85
C ARG A 11 -2.84 5.95 2.17
N SER A 12 -1.75 5.28 1.80
CA SER A 12 -0.37 5.79 1.87
C SER A 12 0.09 6.48 0.58
N PHE A 13 -0.78 7.16 -0.14
CA PHE A 13 -0.45 7.90 -1.39
C PHE A 13 0.06 7.05 -2.57
N THR A 14 -0.15 5.74 -2.56
CA THR A 14 0.24 4.86 -3.67
C THR A 14 -0.50 5.18 -4.98
N SER A 15 -1.78 5.56 -4.93
CA SER A 15 -2.52 6.04 -6.12
C SER A 15 -1.95 7.35 -6.68
N LEU A 16 -1.60 8.29 -5.81
CA LEU A 16 -0.95 9.55 -6.22
C LEU A 16 0.41 9.28 -6.88
N THR A 17 1.17 8.35 -6.31
CA THR A 17 2.48 7.93 -6.84
C THR A 17 2.34 7.25 -8.19
N ALA A 18 1.35 6.35 -8.34
CA ALA A 18 1.06 5.69 -9.60
C ALA A 18 0.64 6.68 -10.69
N HIS A 19 -0.28 7.59 -10.38
CA HIS A 19 -0.70 8.63 -11.31
C HIS A 19 0.49 9.51 -11.75
N TRP A 20 1.32 9.94 -10.80
CA TRP A 20 2.52 10.72 -11.09
C TRP A 20 3.49 9.97 -11.99
N LEU A 21 3.81 8.70 -11.70
CA LEU A 21 4.72 7.92 -12.52
C LEU A 21 4.17 7.65 -13.93
N MET A 22 2.85 7.51 -14.10
CA MET A 22 2.23 7.47 -15.44
C MET A 22 2.44 8.77 -16.20
N LYS A 23 2.32 9.93 -15.54
CA LYS A 23 2.64 11.23 -16.14
C LYS A 23 4.11 11.32 -16.55
N CYS A 24 4.99 10.65 -15.81
CA CYS A 24 6.41 10.50 -16.15
C CYS A 24 6.70 9.43 -17.23
N GLY A 25 5.68 8.81 -17.83
CA GLY A 25 5.84 7.84 -18.93
C GLY A 25 5.92 6.37 -18.51
N LEU A 26 5.73 6.03 -17.23
CA LEU A 26 5.68 4.63 -16.79
C LEU A 26 4.40 3.95 -17.28
N ASP A 27 4.53 2.79 -17.92
CA ASP A 27 3.39 1.93 -18.24
C ASP A 27 2.91 1.19 -16.98
N ILE A 28 1.76 1.58 -16.45
CA ILE A 28 1.10 0.93 -15.29
C ILE A 28 0.01 -0.07 -15.74
N GLY A 29 -0.31 -0.12 -17.03
CA GLY A 29 -1.42 -0.86 -17.60
C GLY A 29 -2.56 0.03 -18.11
N ALA A 30 -3.38 -0.54 -18.99
CA ALA A 30 -4.49 0.15 -19.64
C ALA A 30 -5.85 -0.07 -18.94
N ASP A 31 -6.00 -1.17 -18.21
CA ASP A 31 -7.24 -1.56 -17.54
C ASP A 31 -7.14 -1.35 -16.03
N LEU A 32 -7.48 -0.14 -15.60
CA LEU A 32 -7.28 0.34 -14.23
C LEU A 32 -8.61 0.50 -13.50
N LEU A 33 -8.61 0.13 -12.21
CA LEU A 33 -9.77 0.29 -11.33
C LEU A 33 -10.20 1.78 -11.29
N PRO A 34 -11.46 2.08 -11.66
CA PRO A 34 -11.93 3.46 -11.79
C PRO A 34 -11.99 4.15 -10.43
N GLY A 35 -12.04 5.48 -10.48
CA GLY A 35 -12.16 6.31 -9.28
C GLY A 35 -13.40 5.96 -8.46
N SER A 36 -13.29 6.10 -7.15
CA SER A 36 -14.43 5.98 -6.24
C SER A 36 -14.28 7.00 -5.11
N GLN A 37 -15.33 7.20 -4.31
CA GLN A 37 -15.37 8.28 -3.33
C GLN A 37 -14.11 8.35 -2.45
N GLY A 38 -13.45 9.52 -2.48
CA GLY A 38 -12.20 9.75 -1.76
C GLY A 38 -10.95 9.24 -2.51
N ASN A 39 -11.10 8.92 -3.80
CA ASN A 39 -10.04 8.73 -4.78
C ASN A 39 -10.61 8.97 -6.19
N ASP A 40 -11.07 10.21 -6.41
CA ASP A 40 -11.89 10.57 -7.57
C ASP A 40 -11.11 10.47 -8.89
N ASP A 41 -9.79 10.65 -8.82
CA ASP A 41 -8.87 10.57 -9.98
C ASP A 41 -8.55 9.14 -10.42
N GLY A 42 -9.03 8.11 -9.71
CA GLY A 42 -8.73 6.71 -10.00
C GLY A 42 -7.95 6.02 -8.90
N HIS A 43 -8.14 4.70 -8.75
CA HIS A 43 -7.25 3.94 -7.88
C HIS A 43 -5.91 3.67 -8.54
N PHE A 44 -5.83 3.59 -9.87
CA PHE A 44 -4.61 3.17 -10.59
C PHE A 44 -4.15 1.77 -10.17
N GLU A 45 -5.12 0.92 -9.83
CA GLU A 45 -4.94 -0.51 -9.58
C GLU A 45 -5.17 -1.27 -10.89
N ASP A 46 -4.18 -1.99 -11.40
CA ASP A 46 -4.36 -2.85 -12.58
C ASP A 46 -5.30 -4.02 -12.21
N LEU A 47 -6.39 -4.17 -12.97
CA LEU A 47 -7.46 -5.10 -12.64
C LEU A 47 -7.03 -6.57 -12.65
N GLN A 48 -6.01 -6.94 -13.42
CA GLN A 48 -5.52 -8.32 -13.45
C GLN A 48 -4.69 -8.65 -12.21
N PHE A 49 -3.86 -7.70 -11.74
CA PHE A 49 -3.16 -7.85 -10.46
C PHE A 49 -4.15 -7.89 -9.30
N LEU A 50 -5.13 -6.98 -9.31
CA LEU A 50 -6.18 -6.93 -8.29
C LEU A 50 -6.95 -8.26 -8.21
N ALA A 51 -7.44 -8.76 -9.34
CA ALA A 51 -8.20 -10.01 -9.38
C ALA A 51 -7.40 -11.19 -8.83
N LEU A 52 -6.11 -11.28 -9.16
CA LEU A 52 -5.22 -12.33 -8.62
C LEU A 52 -5.04 -12.20 -7.10
N HIS A 53 -4.82 -10.98 -6.59
CA HIS A 53 -4.70 -10.76 -5.15
C HIS A 53 -5.98 -11.11 -4.41
N GLU A 54 -7.15 -10.73 -4.93
CA GLU A 54 -8.46 -11.07 -4.35
C GLU A 54 -8.73 -12.58 -4.42
N GLU A 55 -8.32 -13.27 -5.50
CA GLU A 55 -8.33 -14.74 -5.60
C GLU A 55 -7.53 -15.39 -4.47
N ILE A 56 -6.28 -14.97 -4.27
CA ILE A 56 -5.42 -15.53 -3.23
C ILE A 56 -6.00 -15.26 -1.82
N LEU A 57 -6.49 -14.04 -1.55
CA LEU A 57 -7.10 -13.73 -0.25
C LEU A 57 -8.33 -14.60 0.01
N ARG A 58 -9.20 -14.76 -1.00
CA ARG A 58 -10.41 -15.59 -0.91
C ARG A 58 -10.07 -17.06 -0.66
N GLU A 59 -9.07 -17.62 -1.35
CA GLU A 59 -8.58 -19.00 -1.12
C GLU A 59 -8.10 -19.21 0.32
N ASN A 60 -7.57 -18.18 0.97
CA ASN A 60 -7.10 -18.23 2.36
C ASN A 60 -8.21 -17.87 3.38
N GLY A 61 -9.45 -17.66 2.94
CA GLY A 61 -10.57 -17.23 3.78
C GLY A 61 -10.36 -15.86 4.40
N LEU A 62 -9.60 -14.99 3.72
CA LEU A 62 -9.31 -13.62 4.13
C LEU A 62 -10.21 -12.62 3.38
N PRO A 63 -10.41 -11.42 3.94
CA PRO A 63 -11.12 -10.35 3.25
C PRO A 63 -10.37 -9.93 1.98
N GLU A 64 -11.09 -9.84 0.86
CA GLU A 64 -10.54 -9.46 -0.45
C GLU A 64 -9.97 -8.03 -0.47
N ASP A 65 -10.43 -7.16 0.44
CA ASP A 65 -9.87 -5.81 0.61
C ASP A 65 -8.53 -5.78 1.35
N GLY A 66 -8.09 -6.89 1.96
CA GLY A 66 -6.87 -6.97 2.76
C GLY A 66 -6.89 -6.15 4.06
N LEU A 67 -8.04 -5.57 4.45
CA LEU A 67 -8.14 -4.59 5.53
C LEU A 67 -8.91 -5.07 6.76
N ARG A 68 -9.82 -6.05 6.63
CA ARG A 68 -10.74 -6.38 7.74
C ARG A 68 -10.09 -7.31 8.77
N PHE A 69 -9.39 -6.68 9.73
CA PHE A 69 -9.06 -7.27 11.02
C PHE A 69 -10.34 -7.34 11.88
N VAL A 70 -11.11 -8.41 11.76
CA VAL A 70 -12.35 -8.60 12.53
C VAL A 70 -12.06 -9.33 13.85
N HIS A 71 -12.40 -8.67 14.95
CA HIS A 71 -12.62 -9.18 16.31
C HIS A 71 -11.45 -9.81 17.10
N ASP A 72 -10.35 -10.25 16.48
CA ASP A 72 -9.20 -10.78 17.22
C ASP A 72 -7.85 -10.44 16.55
N ARG A 73 -7.04 -9.66 17.28
CA ARG A 73 -5.72 -9.14 16.86
C ARG A 73 -4.70 -10.26 16.62
N ALA A 74 -4.67 -11.27 17.50
CA ALA A 74 -3.70 -12.36 17.40
C ALA A 74 -4.09 -13.29 16.26
N PHE A 75 -5.38 -13.66 16.20
CA PHE A 75 -5.91 -14.60 15.22
C PHE A 75 -5.68 -14.15 13.77
N LEU A 76 -5.76 -12.85 13.46
CA LEU A 76 -5.64 -12.39 12.07
C LEU A 76 -4.22 -12.02 11.65
N PHE A 77 -3.35 -11.56 12.56
CA PHE A 77 -1.93 -11.38 12.23
C PHE A 77 -1.30 -12.71 11.82
N ASP A 78 -1.61 -13.78 12.57
CA ASP A 78 -1.16 -15.13 12.26
C ASP A 78 -1.71 -15.63 10.91
N ARG A 79 -2.96 -15.28 10.56
CA ARG A 79 -3.59 -15.69 9.30
C ARG A 79 -3.03 -14.98 8.08
N PHE A 80 -2.72 -13.67 8.17
CA PHE A 80 -2.04 -12.97 7.07
C PHE A 80 -0.58 -13.41 6.93
N ALA A 81 0.12 -13.66 8.05
CA ALA A 81 1.48 -14.23 8.02
C ALA A 81 1.50 -15.66 7.43
N ALA A 82 0.38 -16.39 7.50
CA ALA A 82 0.22 -17.74 6.97
C ALA A 82 -0.47 -17.80 5.61
N ILE A 83 -0.50 -16.71 4.84
CA ILE A 83 -1.04 -16.73 3.47
C ILE A 83 -0.29 -17.79 2.63
N THR A 84 -1.06 -18.70 2.04
CA THR A 84 -0.54 -19.69 1.10
C THR A 84 -0.90 -19.29 -0.32
N VAL A 85 0.07 -19.39 -1.24
CA VAL A 85 -0.15 -19.16 -2.67
C VAL A 85 -0.25 -20.52 -3.35
N SER A 86 -1.43 -20.82 -3.90
CA SER A 86 -1.67 -22.08 -4.61
C SER A 86 -0.80 -22.20 -5.87
N PRO A 87 -0.46 -23.42 -6.33
CA PRO A 87 0.26 -23.60 -7.59
C PRO A 87 -0.44 -22.96 -8.80
N ARG A 88 -1.78 -22.86 -8.75
CA ARG A 88 -2.59 -22.17 -9.75
C ARG A 88 -2.33 -20.66 -9.74
N ALA A 89 -2.48 -20.01 -8.58
CA ALA A 89 -2.22 -18.58 -8.42
C ALA A 89 -0.77 -18.22 -8.81
N ARG A 90 0.19 -19.08 -8.48
CA ARG A 90 1.59 -18.91 -8.91
C ARG A 90 1.75 -18.93 -10.43
N ARG A 91 1.10 -19.87 -11.13
CA ARG A 91 1.10 -19.91 -12.60
C ARG A 91 0.43 -18.69 -13.20
N GLN A 92 -0.68 -18.21 -12.62
CA GLN A 92 -1.33 -16.97 -13.03
C GLN A 92 -0.40 -15.76 -12.86
N ALA A 93 0.34 -15.67 -11.76
CA ALA A 93 1.31 -14.59 -11.53
C ALA A 93 2.43 -14.60 -12.59
N ILE A 94 2.98 -15.78 -12.91
CA ILE A 94 4.01 -15.94 -13.97
C ILE A 94 3.46 -15.53 -15.34
N ALA A 95 2.27 -16.03 -15.69
CA ALA A 95 1.63 -15.67 -16.96
C ALA A 95 1.35 -14.16 -17.03
N LEU A 96 0.83 -13.58 -15.95
CA LEU A 96 0.55 -12.16 -15.86
C LEU A 96 1.82 -11.33 -16.09
N ALA A 97 2.92 -11.66 -15.41
CA ALA A 97 4.21 -11.01 -15.60
C ALA A 97 4.73 -11.16 -17.05
N ALA A 98 4.62 -12.35 -17.65
CA ALA A 98 5.11 -12.61 -19.00
C ALA A 98 4.37 -11.83 -20.11
N THR A 99 3.13 -11.39 -19.85
CA THR A 99 2.34 -10.57 -20.80
C THR A 99 2.65 -9.08 -20.76
N ARG A 100 3.47 -8.62 -19.79
CA ARG A 100 3.77 -7.19 -19.62
C ARG A 100 4.85 -6.72 -20.60
N PRO A 101 4.87 -5.43 -20.95
CA PRO A 101 5.90 -4.88 -21.83
C PRO A 101 7.30 -4.96 -21.18
N PRO A 102 8.38 -4.77 -21.95
CA PRO A 102 9.76 -4.88 -21.45
C PRO A 102 10.05 -4.03 -20.21
N GLN A 103 9.33 -2.92 -20.05
CA GLN A 103 9.34 -2.08 -18.88
C GLN A 103 7.92 -1.72 -18.47
N PHE A 104 7.57 -1.96 -17.22
CA PHE A 104 6.24 -1.67 -16.67
C PHE A 104 6.31 -1.44 -15.17
N GLY A 105 5.24 -0.92 -14.60
CA GLY A 105 4.99 -0.94 -13.17
C GLY A 105 3.57 -1.40 -12.87
N TRP A 106 3.30 -1.62 -11.59
CA TRP A 106 1.93 -1.79 -11.13
C TRP A 106 1.79 -1.28 -9.71
N LYS A 107 0.55 -0.98 -9.34
CA LYS A 107 0.18 -0.60 -7.99
C LYS A 107 -1.02 -1.41 -7.55
N ASP A 108 -0.88 -2.13 -6.46
CA ASP A 108 -2.00 -2.62 -5.64
C ASP A 108 -1.50 -2.62 -4.19
N PRO A 109 -2.20 -1.98 -3.23
CA PRO A 109 -1.75 -2.01 -1.84
C PRO A 109 -1.50 -3.44 -1.33
N ARG A 110 -2.33 -4.41 -1.74
CA ARG A 110 -2.25 -5.82 -1.35
C ARG A 110 -1.00 -6.52 -1.89
N THR A 111 -0.31 -5.96 -2.89
CA THR A 111 1.00 -6.47 -3.32
C THR A 111 1.96 -6.61 -2.14
N CYS A 112 1.84 -5.75 -1.11
CA CYS A 112 2.63 -5.84 0.12
C CYS A 112 2.47 -7.19 0.84
N LEU A 113 1.31 -7.85 0.73
CA LEU A 113 1.02 -9.14 1.35
C LEU A 113 1.59 -10.33 0.55
N PHE A 114 1.97 -10.10 -0.71
CA PHE A 114 2.42 -11.14 -1.64
C PHE A 114 3.84 -10.91 -2.14
N LEU A 115 4.64 -10.11 -1.43
CA LEU A 115 6.03 -9.82 -1.80
C LEU A 115 6.89 -11.09 -1.97
N PRO A 116 6.76 -12.16 -1.15
CA PRO A 116 7.45 -13.42 -1.41
C PRO A 116 7.15 -14.03 -2.77
N LEU A 117 5.87 -14.01 -3.20
CA LEU A 117 5.46 -14.47 -4.54
C LEU A 117 6.09 -13.60 -5.62
N TRP A 118 5.98 -12.28 -5.52
CA TRP A 118 6.46 -11.38 -6.57
C TRP A 118 7.98 -11.38 -6.70
N ARG A 119 8.74 -11.62 -5.61
CA ARG A 119 10.19 -11.85 -5.70
C ARG A 119 10.56 -13.14 -6.41
N GLU A 120 9.74 -14.18 -6.30
CA GLU A 120 9.97 -15.42 -7.04
C GLU A 120 9.69 -15.21 -8.54
N VAL A 121 8.58 -14.57 -8.87
CA VAL A 121 8.13 -14.36 -10.25
C VAL A 121 8.98 -13.31 -10.97
N LEU A 122 9.36 -12.23 -10.28
CA LEU A 122 10.11 -11.08 -10.81
C LEU A 122 11.34 -10.82 -9.92
N ARG A 123 12.35 -11.69 -10.00
CA ARG A 123 13.55 -11.67 -9.14
C ARG A 123 14.34 -10.36 -9.14
N GLN A 124 14.21 -9.56 -10.19
CA GLN A 124 14.91 -8.28 -10.38
C GLN A 124 13.94 -7.09 -10.38
N ALA A 125 12.74 -7.25 -9.83
CA ALA A 125 11.81 -6.14 -9.70
C ALA A 125 12.37 -5.05 -8.77
N THR A 126 12.33 -3.82 -9.26
CA THR A 126 12.64 -2.62 -8.49
C THR A 126 11.41 -2.22 -7.67
N SER A 127 11.60 -1.67 -6.48
CA SER A 127 10.51 -1.26 -5.59
C SER A 127 10.58 0.22 -5.23
N LEU A 128 9.45 0.91 -5.37
CA LEU A 128 9.23 2.24 -4.80
C LEU A 128 8.23 2.09 -3.65
N VAL A 129 8.71 2.21 -2.41
CA VAL A 129 7.90 2.02 -1.20
C VAL A 129 7.47 3.38 -0.67
N VAL A 130 6.17 3.60 -0.54
CA VAL A 130 5.59 4.83 0.00
C VAL A 130 4.98 4.54 1.37
N VAL A 131 5.53 5.19 2.38
CA VAL A 131 5.15 5.05 3.78
C VAL A 131 4.49 6.34 4.25
N ARG A 132 3.29 6.22 4.80
CA ARG A 132 2.57 7.33 5.42
C ARG A 132 2.40 7.07 6.90
N HIS A 133 2.50 8.12 7.71
CA HIS A 133 2.30 8.05 9.15
C HIS A 133 0.98 7.36 9.51
N PHE A 134 1.02 6.45 10.48
CA PHE A 134 -0.09 5.55 10.80
C PHE A 134 -1.39 6.30 11.18
N ASP A 135 -1.29 7.40 11.95
CA ASP A 135 -2.48 8.16 12.40
C ASP A 135 -3.24 8.75 11.21
N GLU A 136 -2.52 9.21 10.19
CA GLU A 136 -3.15 9.75 8.99
C GLU A 136 -3.83 8.68 8.15
N VAL A 137 -3.21 7.50 8.03
CA VAL A 137 -3.79 6.34 7.33
C VAL A 137 -5.08 5.90 8.02
N VAL A 138 -5.02 5.70 9.34
CA VAL A 138 -6.19 5.32 10.16
C VAL A 138 -7.30 6.37 10.03
N ARG A 139 -6.96 7.66 10.13
CA ARG A 139 -7.93 8.75 9.96
C ARG A 139 -8.56 8.76 8.57
N SER A 140 -7.78 8.47 7.53
CA SER A 140 -8.28 8.37 6.15
C SER A 140 -9.25 7.20 5.97
N LEU A 141 -8.93 6.04 6.54
CA LEU A 141 -9.78 4.84 6.51
C LEU A 141 -11.09 5.06 7.30
N ASP A 142 -11.03 5.66 8.49
CA ASP A 142 -12.23 5.97 9.28
C ASP A 142 -13.16 6.94 8.54
N ARG A 143 -12.61 7.97 7.87
CA ARG A 143 -13.43 8.88 7.04
C ARG A 143 -14.11 8.16 5.87
N ARG A 144 -13.38 7.29 5.16
CA ARG A 144 -13.91 6.47 4.08
C ARG A 144 -15.10 5.64 4.56
N ASP A 145 -14.91 4.90 5.65
CA ASP A 145 -15.93 3.98 6.12
C ASP A 145 -17.17 4.72 6.64
N ARG A 146 -16.99 5.88 7.31
CA ARG A 146 -18.13 6.75 7.67
C ARG A 146 -18.90 7.25 6.45
N ALA A 147 -18.22 7.57 5.35
CA ALA A 147 -18.88 8.03 4.13
C ALA A 147 -19.74 6.91 3.50
N LEU A 148 -19.21 5.68 3.45
CA LEU A 148 -19.94 4.50 2.96
C LEU A 148 -21.22 4.21 3.78
N VAL A 149 -21.14 4.37 5.10
CA VAL A 149 -22.28 4.15 6.02
C VAL A 149 -23.35 5.23 5.87
N LYS A 150 -22.95 6.48 5.61
CA LYS A 150 -23.91 7.55 5.35
C LYS A 150 -24.76 7.24 4.11
N GLN A 151 -24.14 6.67 3.08
CA GLN A 151 -24.76 6.35 1.79
C GLN A 151 -25.63 5.09 1.82
N ASN A 152 -25.33 4.10 2.67
CA ASN A 152 -26.06 2.84 2.74
C ASN A 152 -26.79 2.66 4.07
N ALA A 153 -28.10 2.93 4.11
CA ALA A 153 -28.92 2.82 5.31
C ALA A 153 -28.84 1.41 5.95
N ASN A 154 -28.76 0.35 5.14
CA ASN A 154 -28.63 -1.04 5.61
C ASN A 154 -27.28 -1.35 6.26
N LEU A 155 -26.24 -0.56 5.99
CA LEU A 155 -24.95 -0.70 6.67
C LEU A 155 -24.98 -0.02 8.05
N ARG A 156 -25.93 0.88 8.33
CA ARG A 156 -25.98 1.65 9.59
C ARG A 156 -26.14 0.76 10.82
N ASP A 157 -26.96 -0.28 10.77
CA ASP A 157 -27.18 -1.17 11.91
C ASP A 157 -25.99 -2.10 12.16
N ARG A 158 -25.34 -2.58 11.10
CA ARG A 158 -24.05 -3.32 11.19
C ARG A 158 -22.91 -2.43 11.67
N PHE A 159 -22.93 -1.15 11.34
CA PHE A 159 -21.91 -0.19 11.75
C PHE A 159 -22.11 0.34 13.17
N ARG A 160 -23.37 0.41 13.64
CA ARG A 160 -23.72 0.69 15.04
C ARG A 160 -23.23 -0.44 15.96
N SER A 161 -23.56 -1.70 15.65
CA SER A 161 -23.07 -2.84 16.44
C SER A 161 -21.54 -2.94 16.47
N TRP A 162 -20.86 -2.53 15.40
CA TRP A 162 -19.40 -2.46 15.33
C TRP A 162 -18.79 -1.31 16.17
N ARG A 163 -19.49 -0.18 16.31
CA ARG A 163 -19.08 0.94 17.18
C ARG A 163 -19.43 0.74 18.65
N ASP A 164 -20.53 0.06 18.94
CA ASP A 164 -21.06 -0.16 20.30
C ASP A 164 -20.39 -1.39 20.96
N GLY A 165 -19.72 -2.24 20.17
CA GLY A 165 -18.79 -3.24 20.68
C GLY A 165 -17.59 -2.59 21.37
N ARG A 166 -17.10 -3.19 22.45
CA ARG A 166 -15.94 -2.78 23.26
C ARG A 166 -14.58 -2.71 22.50
N TYR A 167 -14.58 -2.62 21.16
CA TYR A 167 -13.42 -2.63 20.27
C TYR A 167 -13.36 -1.37 19.40
N ARG A 168 -12.22 -0.68 19.40
CA ARG A 168 -11.99 0.53 18.61
C ARG A 168 -11.63 0.16 17.18
N SER A 169 -12.48 0.52 16.23
CA SER A 169 -12.23 0.47 14.79
C SER A 169 -10.84 0.94 14.35
N HIS A 170 -10.30 1.93 15.06
CA HIS A 170 -9.00 2.53 14.80
C HIS A 170 -7.83 1.59 15.11
N ASP A 171 -7.95 0.70 16.09
CA ASP A 171 -6.92 -0.29 16.40
C ASP A 171 -6.86 -1.39 15.33
N ALA A 172 -8.00 -1.75 14.72
CA ALA A 172 -8.02 -2.68 13.59
C ALA A 172 -7.27 -2.11 12.38
N PHE A 173 -7.50 -0.84 12.05
CA PHE A 173 -6.74 -0.15 11.00
C PHE A 173 -5.27 0.04 11.34
N LEU A 174 -4.95 0.32 12.61
CA LEU A 174 -3.57 0.42 13.04
C LEU A 174 -2.85 -0.93 12.96
N GLY A 175 -3.54 -2.03 13.30
CA GLY A 175 -3.03 -3.40 13.13
C GLY A 175 -2.76 -3.74 11.66
N ALA A 176 -3.67 -3.35 10.76
CA ALA A 176 -3.45 -3.47 9.32
C ALA A 176 -2.23 -2.69 8.87
N TRP A 177 -2.09 -1.45 9.33
CA TRP A 177 -0.92 -0.62 9.03
C TRP A 177 0.37 -1.29 9.51
N VAL A 178 0.41 -1.80 10.74
CA VAL A 178 1.58 -2.51 11.29
C VAL A 178 1.93 -3.73 10.42
N HIS A 179 0.95 -4.54 10.06
CA HIS A 179 1.19 -5.75 9.29
C HIS A 179 1.76 -5.45 7.90
N TYR A 180 1.14 -4.56 7.13
CA TYR A 180 1.64 -4.21 5.79
C TYR A 180 3.05 -3.62 5.85
N ASN A 181 3.32 -2.75 6.82
CA ASN A 181 4.61 -2.10 6.95
C ASN A 181 5.71 -3.07 7.44
N ARG A 182 5.36 -4.15 8.15
CA ARG A 182 6.29 -5.25 8.42
C ARG A 182 6.70 -5.98 7.15
N CYS A 183 5.73 -6.36 6.32
CA CYS A 183 6.00 -7.01 5.03
C CYS A 183 6.91 -6.12 4.16
N LEU A 184 6.68 -4.80 4.16
CA LEU A 184 7.54 -3.83 3.47
C LEU A 184 8.95 -3.80 4.06
N LEU A 185 9.10 -3.70 5.39
CA LEU A 185 10.41 -3.68 6.03
C LEU A 185 11.23 -4.94 5.74
N ASP A 186 10.58 -6.11 5.77
CA ASP A 186 11.23 -7.38 5.43
C ASP A 186 11.65 -7.43 3.95
N HIS A 187 10.84 -6.86 3.06
CA HIS A 187 11.16 -6.80 1.63
C HIS A 187 12.29 -5.82 1.30
N ILE A 188 12.28 -4.63 1.91
CA ILE A 188 13.31 -3.60 1.77
C ILE A 188 14.71 -4.17 2.02
N ARG A 189 14.84 -5.06 3.01
CA ARG A 189 16.12 -5.70 3.38
C ARG A 189 16.65 -6.68 2.34
N LEU A 190 15.84 -7.06 1.35
CA LEU A 190 16.10 -8.19 0.45
C LEU A 190 16.20 -7.79 -1.03
N GLY A 191 16.00 -6.53 -1.40
CA GLY A 191 15.98 -6.13 -2.80
C GLY A 191 16.14 -4.63 -3.04
N GLU A 192 16.26 -4.25 -4.32
CA GLU A 192 16.43 -2.87 -4.74
C GLU A 192 15.17 -2.05 -4.46
N THR A 193 15.27 -1.18 -3.45
CA THR A 193 14.14 -0.40 -2.96
C THR A 193 14.51 1.04 -2.69
N PHE A 194 13.67 1.97 -3.12
CA PHE A 194 13.67 3.36 -2.69
C PHE A 194 12.50 3.59 -1.74
N VAL A 195 12.74 4.20 -0.58
CA VAL A 195 11.70 4.40 0.44
C VAL A 195 11.38 5.88 0.59
N VAL A 196 10.10 6.18 0.55
CA VAL A 196 9.54 7.53 0.55
C VAL A 196 8.64 7.69 1.76
N THR A 197 8.93 8.71 2.57
CA THR A 197 8.10 9.15 3.72
C THR A 197 7.54 10.57 3.51
N ASP A 198 8.24 11.38 2.73
CA ASP A 198 7.76 12.66 2.19
C ASP A 198 7.76 12.57 0.66
N LEU A 199 6.61 12.19 0.12
CA LEU A 199 6.44 11.97 -1.32
C LEU A 199 6.72 13.22 -2.15
N VAL A 200 6.36 14.41 -1.65
CA VAL A 200 6.59 15.64 -2.40
C VAL A 200 8.06 16.03 -2.34
N GLY A 201 8.67 16.00 -1.14
CA GLY A 201 10.08 16.36 -0.95
C GLY A 201 11.07 15.38 -1.59
N GLN A 202 10.70 14.10 -1.73
CA GLN A 202 11.59 13.04 -2.24
C GLN A 202 11.29 12.65 -3.70
N ALA A 203 10.34 13.30 -4.38
CA ALA A 203 9.94 12.93 -5.75
C ALA A 203 11.10 13.01 -6.77
N ASP A 204 11.87 14.10 -6.74
CA ASP A 204 12.97 14.29 -7.70
C ASP A 204 14.09 13.28 -7.49
N ALA A 205 14.38 12.91 -6.24
CA ALA A 205 15.31 11.84 -5.91
C ALA A 205 14.77 10.50 -6.45
N ALA A 206 13.55 10.12 -6.10
CA ALA A 206 12.93 8.89 -6.58
C ALA A 206 12.98 8.74 -8.11
N ILE A 207 12.77 9.81 -8.89
CA ILE A 207 12.92 9.77 -10.36
C ILE A 207 14.37 9.56 -10.78
N ARG A 208 15.33 10.26 -10.19
CA ARG A 208 16.76 10.04 -10.49
C ARG A 208 17.15 8.60 -10.19
N TRP A 209 16.70 8.05 -9.06
CA TRP A 209 16.92 6.65 -8.67
C TRP A 209 16.40 5.64 -9.67
N LEU A 210 15.17 5.83 -10.13
CA LEU A 210 14.51 4.96 -11.09
C LEU A 210 15.22 5.05 -12.45
N ARG A 211 15.56 6.26 -12.92
CA ARG A 211 16.30 6.45 -14.17
C ARG A 211 17.69 5.82 -14.12
N GLY A 212 18.37 5.90 -12.99
CA GLY A 212 19.65 5.21 -12.75
C GLY A 212 19.56 3.68 -12.85
N ARG A 213 18.36 3.11 -12.74
CA ARG A 213 18.04 1.67 -12.91
C ARG A 213 17.47 1.33 -14.28
N GLY A 214 17.57 2.27 -15.23
CA GLY A 214 17.15 2.06 -16.61
C GLY A 214 15.65 2.26 -16.86
N PHE A 215 14.90 2.84 -15.92
CA PHE A 215 13.53 3.28 -16.19
C PHE A 215 13.55 4.50 -17.13
N ALA A 216 12.90 4.37 -18.29
CA ALA A 216 12.72 5.41 -19.29
C ALA A 216 11.58 6.33 -18.84
N LEU A 217 11.92 7.27 -17.94
CA LEU A 217 10.98 8.22 -17.36
C LEU A 217 11.34 9.65 -17.78
N ASP A 218 10.32 10.39 -18.19
CA ASP A 218 10.37 11.83 -18.47
C ASP A 218 9.91 12.59 -17.21
N PRO A 219 10.82 13.25 -16.45
CA PRO A 219 10.46 13.83 -15.16
C PRO A 219 9.37 14.91 -15.29
N VAL A 220 8.26 14.72 -14.56
CA VAL A 220 7.20 15.71 -14.37
C VAL A 220 7.15 16.10 -12.89
N PRO A 221 7.03 17.39 -12.53
CA PRO A 221 6.89 17.79 -11.14
C PRO A 221 5.70 17.11 -10.47
N ILE A 222 5.90 16.51 -9.30
CA ILE A 222 4.82 15.80 -8.59
C ILE A 222 3.67 16.73 -8.17
N THR A 223 3.96 18.02 -8.01
CA THR A 223 2.98 19.08 -7.73
C THR A 223 1.93 19.26 -8.84
N THR A 224 2.12 18.66 -10.01
CA THR A 224 1.10 18.60 -11.07
C THR A 224 -0.09 17.70 -10.71
N VAL A 225 0.10 16.74 -9.80
CA VAL A 225 -0.95 15.81 -9.34
C VAL A 225 -1.14 15.83 -7.82
N ALA A 226 -0.11 16.22 -7.06
CA ALA A 226 -0.15 16.31 -5.61
C ALA A 226 -0.65 17.68 -5.15
N ARG A 227 -1.60 17.68 -4.21
CA ARG A 227 -1.94 18.88 -3.43
C ARG A 227 -1.07 18.94 -2.17
N PRO A 228 -0.51 20.11 -1.81
CA PRO A 228 0.23 20.26 -0.57
C PRO A 228 -0.64 19.84 0.61
N THR A 229 -0.12 18.93 1.44
CA THR A 229 -0.74 18.57 2.72
C THR A 229 0.28 18.86 3.81
N PRO A 230 -0.06 19.60 4.87
CA PRO A 230 0.87 19.85 5.95
C PRO A 230 1.30 18.52 6.58
N PRO A 231 2.58 18.40 7.01
CA PRO A 231 3.07 17.19 7.65
C PRO A 231 2.26 16.89 8.93
N PRO A 232 2.09 15.61 9.28
CA PRO A 232 1.40 15.24 10.50
C PRO A 232 2.16 15.76 11.72
N ASP A 233 1.43 16.23 12.73
CA ASP A 233 1.96 16.47 14.07
C ASP A 233 2.06 15.10 14.79
N PRO A 234 3.28 14.60 15.07
CA PRO A 234 3.48 13.26 15.65
C PRO A 234 3.00 13.13 17.11
N ASP A 235 2.77 14.26 17.77
CA ASP A 235 2.31 14.34 19.16
C ASP A 235 0.78 14.49 19.25
N ARG A 236 0.13 14.89 18.14
CA ARG A 236 -1.32 15.05 18.06
C ARG A 236 -2.00 13.90 17.34
N LEU A 237 -2.25 12.82 18.07
CA LEU A 237 -3.00 11.68 17.58
C LEU A 237 -4.50 11.97 17.45
N SER A 238 -5.11 11.50 16.37
CA SER A 238 -6.54 11.65 16.07
C SER A 238 -7.42 10.75 16.94
N TYR A 239 -6.85 9.65 17.45
CA TYR A 239 -7.55 8.63 18.22
C TYR A 239 -6.74 8.16 19.43
N ARG A 240 -7.43 7.57 20.41
CA ARG A 240 -6.78 6.80 21.48
C ARG A 240 -6.60 5.36 21.02
N TYR A 241 -5.37 4.94 20.81
CA TYR A 241 -5.01 3.57 20.41
C TYR A 241 -4.72 2.67 21.62
N ASP A 242 -4.70 1.36 21.40
CA ASP A 242 -4.03 0.41 22.29
C ASP A 242 -2.55 0.78 22.47
N GLY A 243 -2.07 0.79 23.71
CA GLY A 243 -0.71 1.26 24.03
C GLY A 243 0.39 0.39 23.42
N LYS A 244 0.21 -0.94 23.41
CA LYS A 244 1.18 -1.86 22.81
C LYS A 244 1.23 -1.70 21.30
N LEU A 245 0.06 -1.63 20.66
CA LEU A 245 -0.05 -1.44 19.21
C LEU A 245 0.51 -0.09 18.75
N LEU A 246 0.27 0.98 19.53
CA LEU A 246 0.84 2.29 19.25
C LEU A 246 2.38 2.28 19.34
N ALA A 247 2.94 1.63 20.36
CA ALA A 247 4.40 1.52 20.51
C ALA A 247 5.02 0.76 19.33
N GLU A 248 4.39 -0.33 18.91
CA GLU A 248 4.76 -1.14 17.76
C GLU A 248 4.73 -0.33 16.45
N ALA A 249 3.65 0.43 16.23
CA ALA A 249 3.53 1.29 15.05
C ALA A 249 4.57 2.42 15.02
N ARG A 250 4.87 3.03 16.18
CA ARG A 250 5.90 4.08 16.30
C ARG A 250 7.30 3.54 16.01
N ALA A 251 7.65 2.37 16.57
CA ALA A 251 8.94 1.74 16.31
C ALA A 251 9.11 1.42 14.81
N LEU A 252 8.10 0.79 14.21
CA LEU A 252 8.12 0.43 12.79
C LEU A 252 8.19 1.64 11.86
N PHE A 253 7.48 2.73 12.19
CA PHE A 253 7.60 3.98 11.44
C PHE A 253 9.00 4.59 11.55
N GLY A 254 9.61 4.54 12.74
CA GLY A 254 10.99 4.98 12.96
C GLY A 254 12.00 4.21 12.10
N ASP A 255 11.88 2.88 12.06
CA ASP A 255 12.74 2.03 11.22
C ASP A 255 12.61 2.38 9.73
N LEU A 256 11.37 2.54 9.24
CA LEU A 256 11.11 2.90 7.84
C LEU A 256 11.60 4.31 7.49
N ALA A 257 11.46 5.27 8.40
CA ALA A 257 11.96 6.62 8.22
C ALA A 257 13.50 6.67 8.19
N ALA A 258 14.17 5.86 9.02
CA ALA A 258 15.62 5.73 8.98
C ALA A 258 16.10 5.17 7.62
N VAL A 259 15.40 4.17 7.06
CA VAL A 259 15.70 3.65 5.71
C VAL A 259 15.46 4.72 4.64
N ALA A 260 14.36 5.47 4.72
CA ALA A 260 14.05 6.54 3.78
C ALA A 260 15.15 7.61 3.76
N GLY A 261 15.64 8.01 4.93
CA GLY A 261 16.77 8.94 5.05
C GLY A 261 18.06 8.39 4.41
N ALA A 262 18.37 7.11 4.62
CA ALA A 262 19.55 6.47 4.03
C ALA A 262 19.47 6.38 2.50
N THR A 263 18.29 6.01 1.95
CA THR A 263 18.09 5.90 0.50
C THR A 263 18.13 7.24 -0.21
N SER A 264 17.66 8.32 0.43
CA SER A 264 17.71 9.68 -0.15
C SER A 264 19.10 10.33 -0.08
N ALA A 265 19.92 9.96 0.91
CA ALA A 265 21.28 10.50 1.05
C ALA A 265 22.28 9.89 0.06
N GLN A 266 21.91 8.79 -0.61
CA GLN A 266 22.73 8.09 -1.60
C GLN A 266 22.57 8.66 -3.03
N GLU A 267 21.79 9.73 -3.21
CA GLU A 267 21.37 10.31 -4.50
C GLU A 267 21.48 11.83 -4.60
#